data_AF-A0A6S7FNM3-F1
#
_entry.id   AF-A0A6S7FNM3-F1
#
_cell.length_a   1.000
_cell.length_b   1.000
_cell.length_c   1.000
_cell.angle_alpha   90.00
_cell.angle_beta   90.00
_cell.angle_gamma   90.00
#
_symmetry.space_group_name_H-M   'P 1'
#
loop_
_entity.id
_entity.type
_entity.pdbx_description
1 polymer ?
#
loop_
_entity_poly.entity_id
_entity_poly.type
_entity_poly.pdbx_seq_one_letter_code
_entity_poly.pdbx_strand_id
1 'polypeptide(L)'
;MRKTITASKRYTKHKCDEMFCIHCNKLQKKDHHCYIKPVREQKNESRPTLYFYDFETRVNEGDIYMIPFYCVVQKVCDVCDEKPFVKNYEHFLPHPSEPFADISIEPVLCCGYRQYVFEKNNEDIVSDLVDFMMTQPKNSVWVAHNGGRFDSIFLMRELLVQRKHVPNVVMNGSKVMSLELEERNLKVIDSYLFLSMRLAKFPEALGIENVTKGYHPYLFTDLNYVGEMVGLEYFELAPEGSKERKAFDKWYRQQQSKTYVFREAIYYYCRLDVDILRQGCIIFSRLIYRITGVLPFYDRTCNTVAGLALKIYRKNFLKEEQIGQVPTCGYGGVNINQSAIALCWLKEIETTLSENNLGLCSKLSVGGETCIMGQYVDGYCEETKTIYQFHGCFYHGCERCYDGDCYNSVLSAKFFTLLGSTQRLTQTFRQAGYTVVEKWECDYRNDVDMTPYRLKQLRLTSFFEFIQLEPRDALFGGRTSPAVLYYDMKHTGLTRNVF
;
A
#
# COMPACT_ATOMS: atom_id res chain seq x y z
N MET A 1 -4.77 13.33 5.06
CA MET A 1 -5.06 13.63 6.47
C MET A 1 -4.92 12.35 7.27
N ARG A 2 -3.92 12.23 8.16
CA ARG A 2 -3.88 11.12 9.12
C ARG A 2 -5.20 11.18 9.90
N LYS A 3 -6.01 10.12 9.84
CA LYS A 3 -7.15 9.94 10.73
C LYS A 3 -6.59 10.10 12.15
N THR A 4 -6.82 11.26 12.75
CA THR A 4 -6.77 11.42 14.20
C THR A 4 -7.83 10.45 14.68
N ILE A 5 -7.41 9.25 15.07
CA ILE A 5 -8.26 8.34 15.83
C ILE A 5 -8.48 9.08 17.14
N THR A 6 -9.51 9.92 17.17
CA THR A 6 -10.21 10.26 18.40
C THR A 6 -10.84 8.94 18.85
N ALA A 7 -10.01 8.08 19.41
CA ALA A 7 -10.47 7.10 20.36
C ALA A 7 -11.25 7.93 21.37
N SER A 8 -12.57 7.75 21.41
CA SER A 8 -13.37 8.25 22.50
C SER A 8 -12.64 7.79 23.76
N LYS A 9 -12.00 8.74 24.46
CA LYS A 9 -11.41 8.49 25.76
C LYS A 9 -12.60 8.14 26.64
N ARG A 10 -12.97 6.86 26.69
CA ARG A 10 -13.63 6.29 27.86
C ARG A 10 -12.69 6.66 28.98
N TYR A 11 -13.10 7.64 29.79
CA TYR A 11 -12.42 8.06 31.00
C TYR A 11 -12.36 6.85 31.93
N THR A 12 -11.37 6.00 31.69
CA THR A 12 -10.97 4.94 32.58
C THR A 12 -10.11 5.62 33.64
N LYS A 13 -10.38 5.35 34.92
CA LYS A 13 -9.55 5.86 36.02
C LYS A 13 -8.10 5.53 35.70
N HIS A 14 -7.25 6.55 35.67
CA HIS A 14 -5.81 6.36 35.54
C HIS A 14 -5.35 5.40 36.65
N LYS A 15 -4.66 4.33 36.25
CA LYS A 15 -3.91 3.46 37.14
C LYS A 15 -2.43 3.68 36.85
N CYS A 16 -1.67 3.99 37.89
CA CYS A 16 -0.21 4.08 37.79
C CYS A 16 0.35 2.76 37.25
N ASP A 17 1.39 2.85 36.43
CA ASP A 17 2.10 1.72 35.79
C ASP A 17 1.32 0.88 34.77
N GLU A 18 0.18 1.37 34.31
CA GLU A 18 -0.53 0.81 33.16
C GLU A 18 -0.46 1.75 31.93
N MET A 19 -0.32 1.16 30.74
CA MET A 19 -0.41 1.82 29.44
C MET A 19 -1.44 1.12 28.55
N PHE A 20 -2.17 1.89 27.74
CA PHE A 20 -3.09 1.30 26.77
C PHE A 20 -2.34 0.77 25.56
N CYS A 21 -2.36 -0.54 25.33
CA CYS A 21 -1.76 -1.13 24.14
C CYS A 21 -2.81 -1.23 23.03
N ILE A 22 -2.59 -0.51 21.93
CA ILE A 22 -3.51 -0.47 20.77
C ILE A 22 -3.68 -1.83 20.08
N HIS A 23 -2.65 -2.67 20.09
CA HIS A 23 -2.68 -4.02 19.50
C HIS A 23 -3.39 -5.01 20.43
N CYS A 24 -3.26 -4.82 21.74
CA CYS A 24 -4.00 -5.58 22.74
C CYS A 24 -5.46 -5.11 22.89
N ASN A 25 -5.73 -3.84 22.55
CA ASN A 25 -6.96 -3.11 22.80
C ASN A 25 -7.41 -3.15 24.28
N LYS A 26 -6.44 -3.09 25.20
CA LYS A 26 -6.65 -3.09 26.65
C LYS A 26 -5.49 -2.38 27.37
N LEU A 27 -5.73 -1.96 28.62
CA LEU A 27 -4.67 -1.53 29.53
C LEU A 27 -3.75 -2.72 29.82
N GLN A 28 -2.45 -2.47 29.76
CA GLN A 28 -1.37 -3.42 30.00
C GLN A 28 -0.35 -2.77 30.94
N LYS A 29 0.52 -3.55 31.56
CA LYS A 29 1.63 -3.00 32.35
C LYS A 29 2.62 -2.24 31.45
N LYS A 30 3.41 -1.33 32.02
CA LYS A 30 4.45 -0.57 31.28
C LYS A 30 5.51 -1.45 30.59
N ASP A 31 5.81 -2.64 31.14
CA ASP A 31 6.75 -3.63 30.61
C ASP A 31 6.11 -4.58 29.58
N HIS A 32 4.94 -4.24 29.05
CA HIS A 32 4.20 -5.11 28.14
C HIS A 32 4.93 -5.32 26.79
N HIS A 33 5.44 -6.53 26.60
CA HIS A 33 5.93 -7.01 25.31
C HIS A 33 4.76 -7.55 24.49
N CYS A 34 4.25 -6.72 23.57
CA CYS A 34 3.19 -7.15 22.66
C CYS A 34 3.72 -8.20 21.66
N TYR A 35 2.81 -9.02 21.13
CA TYR A 35 3.11 -10.08 20.16
C TYR A 35 2.07 -10.10 19.03
N ILE A 36 2.48 -10.63 17.87
CA ILE A 36 1.58 -10.81 16.73
C ILE A 36 0.51 -11.83 17.12
N LYS A 37 -0.75 -11.40 17.11
CA LYS A 37 -1.85 -12.27 17.54
C LYS A 37 -2.24 -13.30 16.47
N PRO A 38 -2.56 -14.53 16.87
CA PRO A 38 -3.30 -15.47 16.03
C PRO A 38 -4.63 -14.84 15.56
N VAL A 39 -5.10 -15.24 14.37
CA VAL A 39 -6.40 -14.81 13.90
C VAL A 39 -7.47 -15.63 14.61
N ARG A 40 -8.28 -14.97 15.44
CA ARG A 40 -9.48 -15.58 16.02
C ARG A 40 -10.59 -15.57 14.97
N GLU A 41 -11.38 -16.64 14.89
CA GLU A 41 -12.51 -16.72 13.97
C GLU A 41 -13.48 -15.55 14.23
N GLN A 42 -13.70 -14.72 13.22
CA GLN A 42 -14.74 -13.71 13.26
C GLN A 42 -16.09 -14.40 13.09
N LYS A 43 -17.00 -14.18 14.03
CA LYS A 43 -18.38 -14.67 13.93
C LYS A 43 -19.09 -13.96 12.76
N ASN A 44 -19.68 -14.75 11.86
CA ASN A 44 -20.75 -14.36 10.93
C ASN A 44 -20.58 -13.02 10.19
N GLU A 45 -19.47 -12.83 9.48
CA GLU A 45 -19.46 -11.83 8.39
C GLU A 45 -20.01 -12.51 7.13
N SER A 46 -21.02 -11.89 6.50
CA SER A 46 -21.53 -12.36 5.21
C SER A 46 -20.43 -12.30 4.17
N ARG A 47 -20.35 -13.33 3.32
CA ARG A 47 -19.35 -13.36 2.24
C ARG A 47 -19.62 -12.20 1.28
N PRO A 48 -18.59 -11.43 0.87
CA PRO A 48 -18.79 -10.38 -0.11
C PRO A 48 -19.24 -10.96 -1.45
N THR A 49 -20.02 -10.20 -2.19
CA THR A 49 -20.30 -10.51 -3.60
C THR A 49 -19.07 -10.17 -4.44
N LEU A 50 -18.63 -11.10 -5.28
CA LEU A 50 -17.51 -10.88 -6.19
C LEU A 50 -18.00 -10.36 -7.54
N TYR A 51 -17.31 -9.36 -8.07
CA TYR A 51 -17.48 -8.83 -9.42
C TYR A 51 -16.14 -8.94 -10.15
N PHE A 52 -16.11 -9.62 -11.28
CA PHE A 52 -14.95 -9.73 -12.14
C PHE A 52 -15.16 -8.83 -13.35
N TYR A 53 -14.17 -8.04 -13.73
CA TYR A 53 -14.32 -7.11 -14.83
C TYR A 53 -13.02 -6.91 -15.58
N ASP A 54 -13.15 -6.42 -16.80
CA ASP A 54 -12.06 -6.07 -17.70
C ASP A 54 -12.51 -4.90 -18.58
N PHE A 55 -11.59 -3.96 -18.86
CA PHE A 55 -11.83 -2.84 -19.77
C PHE A 55 -11.14 -3.06 -21.12
N GLU A 56 -11.83 -2.69 -22.19
CA GLU A 56 -11.17 -2.34 -23.45
C GLU A 56 -11.11 -0.83 -23.59
N THR A 57 -9.96 -0.35 -24.04
CA THR A 57 -9.66 1.08 -24.07
C THR A 57 -9.28 1.53 -25.47
N ARG A 58 -9.59 2.78 -25.77
CA ARG A 58 -9.07 3.50 -26.93
C ARG A 58 -8.11 4.57 -26.48
N VAL A 59 -7.27 5.03 -27.40
CA VAL A 59 -6.40 6.18 -27.15
C VAL A 59 -7.17 7.47 -27.46
N ASN A 60 -6.99 8.52 -26.65
CA ASN A 60 -7.57 9.83 -26.94
C ASN A 60 -6.86 10.52 -28.12
N GLU A 61 -7.54 11.46 -28.79
CA GLU A 61 -6.92 12.32 -29.80
C GLU A 61 -5.67 13.02 -29.23
N GLY A 62 -4.49 12.70 -29.78
CA GLY A 62 -3.19 13.19 -29.33
C GLY A 62 -2.32 12.20 -28.53
N ASP A 63 -2.76 10.95 -28.36
CA ASP A 63 -1.99 9.84 -27.76
C ASP A 63 -1.53 10.03 -26.30
N ILE A 64 -2.20 10.92 -25.56
CA ILE A 64 -1.77 11.32 -24.21
C ILE A 64 -2.30 10.37 -23.12
N TYR A 65 -3.51 9.81 -23.28
CA TYR A 65 -4.12 8.93 -22.29
C TYR A 65 -5.16 7.98 -22.90
N MET A 66 -5.48 6.91 -22.16
CA MET A 66 -6.46 5.90 -22.55
C MET A 66 -7.87 6.21 -22.01
N ILE A 67 -8.89 5.87 -22.79
CA ILE A 67 -10.30 6.04 -22.49
C ILE A 67 -10.97 4.66 -22.55
N PRO A 68 -11.52 4.14 -21.45
CA PRO A 68 -12.33 2.93 -21.48
C PRO A 68 -13.63 3.20 -22.24
N PHE A 69 -13.90 2.37 -23.25
CA PHE A 69 -15.12 2.48 -24.07
C PHE A 69 -15.95 1.20 -24.04
N TYR A 70 -15.38 0.11 -23.50
CA TYR A 70 -16.04 -1.17 -23.35
C TYR A 70 -15.66 -1.82 -22.01
N CYS A 71 -16.62 -2.46 -21.34
CA CYS A 71 -16.38 -3.25 -20.15
C CYS A 71 -17.37 -4.40 -20.05
N VAL A 72 -16.87 -5.59 -19.70
CA VAL A 72 -17.71 -6.70 -19.25
C VAL A 72 -17.53 -6.88 -17.75
N VAL A 73 -18.64 -7.08 -17.04
CA VAL A 73 -18.65 -7.40 -15.61
C VAL A 73 -19.39 -8.71 -15.39
N GLN A 74 -18.81 -9.64 -14.62
CA GLN A 74 -19.47 -10.87 -14.18
C GLN A 74 -19.59 -10.96 -12.66
N LYS A 75 -20.77 -11.30 -12.17
CA LYS A 75 -21.14 -11.35 -10.76
C LYS A 75 -21.19 -12.79 -10.22
N VAL A 76 -20.63 -12.98 -9.03
CA VAL A 76 -20.69 -14.23 -8.26
C VAL A 76 -21.06 -13.92 -6.81
N CYS A 77 -22.28 -14.30 -6.40
CA CYS A 77 -22.66 -14.31 -4.99
C CYS A 77 -22.26 -15.62 -4.30
N ASP A 78 -22.42 -15.66 -2.98
CA ASP A 78 -22.15 -16.79 -2.11
C ASP A 78 -22.92 -18.08 -2.45
N VAL A 79 -24.16 -17.94 -2.96
CA VAL A 79 -24.99 -19.08 -3.42
C VAL A 79 -24.60 -19.56 -4.81
N CYS A 80 -24.11 -18.66 -5.66
CA CYS A 80 -23.96 -18.88 -7.09
C CYS A 80 -22.50 -19.16 -7.50
N ASP A 81 -21.59 -19.23 -6.51
CA ASP A 81 -20.25 -19.79 -6.63
C ASP A 81 -20.31 -21.24 -7.16
N GLU A 82 -21.16 -22.10 -6.59
CA GLU A 82 -21.19 -23.54 -6.88
C GLU A 82 -21.97 -23.94 -8.15
N LYS A 83 -22.71 -23.02 -8.76
CA LYS A 83 -23.58 -23.32 -9.91
C LYS A 83 -22.89 -23.03 -11.25
N PRO A 84 -23.15 -23.84 -12.30
CA PRO A 84 -22.75 -23.50 -13.67
C PRO A 84 -23.22 -22.08 -14.01
N PHE A 85 -22.39 -21.32 -14.73
CA PHE A 85 -22.75 -19.96 -15.13
C PHE A 85 -23.82 -20.03 -16.22
N VAL A 86 -25.08 -19.77 -15.85
CA VAL A 86 -26.20 -19.64 -16.79
C VAL A 86 -26.15 -18.23 -17.37
N LYS A 87 -26.07 -18.14 -18.70
CA LYS A 87 -25.86 -16.91 -19.47
C LYS A 87 -27.08 -16.01 -19.35
N ASN A 88 -27.06 -15.04 -18.43
CA ASN A 88 -28.16 -14.08 -18.29
C ASN A 88 -27.60 -12.66 -18.31
N TYR A 89 -27.74 -11.94 -19.44
CA TYR A 89 -27.15 -10.61 -19.66
C TYR A 89 -28.18 -9.48 -19.56
N GLU A 90 -27.76 -8.34 -19.02
CA GLU A 90 -28.48 -7.05 -19.05
C GLU A 90 -27.61 -6.03 -19.79
N HIS A 91 -28.12 -5.47 -20.90
CA HIS A 91 -27.51 -4.31 -21.57
C HIS A 91 -28.03 -3.03 -20.90
N PHE A 92 -27.14 -2.23 -20.33
CA PHE A 92 -27.50 -0.96 -19.71
C PHE A 92 -27.24 0.19 -20.71
N LEU A 93 -28.08 0.35 -21.74
CA LEU A 93 -28.31 1.64 -22.44
C LEU A 93 -29.70 1.64 -23.14
N PRO A 94 -30.39 2.79 -23.23
CA PRO A 94 -31.70 2.87 -23.86
C PRO A 94 -31.62 2.85 -25.40
N HIS A 95 -32.38 1.94 -26.00
CA HIS A 95 -32.99 1.99 -27.35
C HIS A 95 -32.26 1.37 -28.57
N PRO A 96 -32.99 1.04 -29.67
CA PRO A 96 -33.18 -0.33 -30.12
C PRO A 96 -32.79 -0.55 -31.59
N SER A 97 -32.09 -1.63 -31.90
CA SER A 97 -32.25 -2.27 -33.22
C SER A 97 -31.54 -3.60 -33.17
N GLU A 98 -32.37 -4.61 -32.97
CA GLU A 98 -32.14 -6.04 -33.10
C GLU A 98 -31.40 -6.75 -31.95
N PRO A 99 -32.10 -7.64 -31.22
CA PRO A 99 -31.48 -8.51 -30.26
C PRO A 99 -30.66 -9.56 -31.01
N PHE A 100 -29.47 -9.86 -30.50
CA PHE A 100 -28.89 -11.19 -30.73
C PHE A 100 -29.94 -12.22 -30.30
N ALA A 101 -30.52 -12.90 -31.28
CA ALA A 101 -31.36 -14.06 -31.05
C ALA A 101 -30.49 -15.13 -30.36
N ASP A 102 -30.73 -15.40 -29.08
CA ASP A 102 -31.45 -16.61 -28.65
C ASP A 102 -31.45 -16.76 -27.11
N ILE A 103 -32.55 -17.36 -26.62
CA ILE A 103 -32.84 -17.85 -25.27
C ILE A 103 -33.49 -16.84 -24.30
N SER A 104 -34.72 -17.18 -23.92
CA SER A 104 -35.43 -16.73 -22.73
C SER A 104 -34.54 -16.85 -21.48
N ILE A 105 -33.93 -15.74 -21.11
CA ILE A 105 -32.97 -15.63 -20.02
C ILE A 105 -33.72 -15.23 -18.75
N GLU A 106 -34.08 -16.21 -17.91
CA GLU A 106 -34.69 -15.91 -16.62
C GLU A 106 -33.61 -15.55 -15.59
N PRO A 107 -33.71 -14.41 -14.89
CA PRO A 107 -32.74 -14.02 -13.86
C PRO A 107 -32.57 -15.14 -12.82
N VAL A 108 -31.34 -15.33 -12.32
CA VAL A 108 -31.12 -16.36 -11.31
C VAL A 108 -31.80 -15.91 -10.01
N LEU A 109 -32.68 -16.76 -9.45
CA LEU A 109 -33.42 -16.46 -8.23
C LEU A 109 -32.55 -15.94 -7.07
N CYS A 110 -31.28 -16.37 -7.00
CA CYS A 110 -30.32 -15.96 -5.96
C CYS A 110 -29.90 -14.49 -6.05
N CYS A 111 -29.63 -13.97 -7.27
CA CYS A 111 -28.88 -12.72 -7.42
C CYS A 111 -29.16 -11.93 -8.71
N GLY A 112 -30.17 -12.33 -9.49
CA GLY A 112 -30.56 -11.67 -10.73
C GLY A 112 -29.64 -12.00 -11.90
N TYR A 113 -29.33 -10.98 -12.69
CA TYR A 113 -28.36 -11.06 -13.78
C TYR A 113 -26.94 -11.25 -13.24
N ARG A 114 -26.14 -11.98 -14.01
CA ARG A 114 -24.76 -12.33 -13.64
C ARG A 114 -23.72 -11.77 -14.58
N GLN A 115 -24.14 -11.11 -15.66
CA GLN A 115 -23.27 -10.44 -16.60
C GLN A 115 -23.85 -9.09 -17.01
N TYR A 116 -22.99 -8.09 -17.06
CA TYR A 116 -23.31 -6.73 -17.47
C TYR A 116 -22.30 -6.28 -18.50
N VAL A 117 -22.76 -5.54 -19.51
CA VAL A 117 -21.92 -4.98 -20.56
C VAL A 117 -22.12 -3.48 -20.57
N PHE A 118 -21.03 -2.74 -20.50
CA PHE A 118 -20.98 -1.29 -20.64
C PHE A 118 -20.24 -1.00 -21.93
N GLU A 119 -20.87 -0.27 -22.84
CA GLU A 119 -20.25 0.11 -24.10
C GLU A 119 -20.76 1.49 -24.49
N LYS A 120 -19.86 2.34 -24.98
CA LYS A 120 -20.21 3.60 -25.65
C LYS A 120 -19.28 3.81 -26.82
N ASN A 121 -19.83 4.26 -27.94
CA ASN A 121 -19.00 4.63 -29.07
C ASN A 121 -18.37 6.00 -28.82
N ASN A 122 -17.05 6.11 -28.90
CA ASN A 122 -16.28 7.34 -28.71
C ASN A 122 -16.47 8.08 -27.37
N GLU A 123 -17.03 7.47 -26.33
CA GLU A 123 -17.18 8.08 -25.00
C GLU A 123 -16.57 7.22 -23.89
N ASP A 124 -16.39 7.83 -22.72
CA ASP A 124 -15.87 7.19 -21.52
C ASP A 124 -17.00 6.48 -20.74
N ILE A 125 -16.86 5.17 -20.51
CA ILE A 125 -17.86 4.35 -19.79
C ILE A 125 -17.59 4.24 -18.27
N VAL A 126 -16.50 4.81 -17.77
CA VAL A 126 -16.09 4.63 -16.37
C VAL A 126 -17.12 5.20 -15.40
N SER A 127 -17.75 6.34 -15.73
CA SER A 127 -18.82 6.88 -14.88
C SER A 127 -20.02 5.93 -14.81
N ASP A 128 -20.43 5.31 -15.92
CA ASP A 128 -21.56 4.39 -15.94
C ASP A 128 -21.26 3.15 -15.09
N LEU A 129 -20.03 2.64 -15.18
CA LEU A 129 -19.59 1.53 -14.33
C LEU A 129 -19.59 1.94 -12.86
N VAL A 130 -19.07 3.12 -12.50
CA VAL A 130 -19.06 3.55 -11.10
C VAL A 130 -20.47 3.80 -10.58
N ASP A 131 -21.39 4.33 -11.40
CA ASP A 131 -22.81 4.41 -11.03
C ASP A 131 -23.38 3.03 -10.76
N PHE A 132 -23.11 2.06 -11.62
CA PHE A 132 -23.51 0.67 -11.40
C PHE A 132 -22.88 0.07 -10.13
N MET A 133 -21.59 0.30 -9.87
CA MET A 133 -20.90 -0.13 -8.64
C MET A 133 -21.61 0.45 -7.40
N MET A 134 -22.11 1.67 -7.51
CA MET A 134 -22.84 2.39 -6.46
C MET A 134 -24.32 1.98 -6.33
N THR A 135 -24.89 1.20 -7.25
CA THR A 135 -26.22 0.59 -7.08
C THR A 135 -26.14 -0.81 -6.50
N GLN A 136 -24.96 -1.47 -6.55
CA GLN A 136 -24.80 -2.82 -6.04
C GLN A 136 -24.89 -2.89 -4.51
N PRO A 137 -25.29 -4.06 -3.95
CA PRO A 137 -25.30 -4.27 -2.51
C PRO A 137 -23.95 -3.94 -1.86
N LYS A 138 -24.02 -3.41 -0.63
CA LYS A 138 -22.84 -3.23 0.22
C LYS A 138 -22.13 -4.57 0.43
N ASN A 139 -20.86 -4.52 0.81
CA ASN A 139 -20.01 -5.70 0.97
C ASN A 139 -19.72 -6.41 -0.38
N SER A 140 -18.96 -5.74 -1.24
CA SER A 140 -18.57 -6.25 -2.55
C SER A 140 -17.06 -6.17 -2.77
N VAL A 141 -16.53 -7.10 -3.56
CA VAL A 141 -15.14 -7.14 -4.00
C VAL A 141 -15.09 -7.20 -5.52
N TRP A 142 -14.41 -6.23 -6.12
CA TRP A 142 -14.24 -6.05 -7.56
C TRP A 142 -12.83 -6.46 -7.94
N VAL A 143 -12.71 -7.35 -8.91
CA VAL A 143 -11.47 -8.04 -9.25
C VAL A 143 -11.18 -7.83 -10.73
N ALA A 144 -10.08 -7.16 -11.02
CA ALA A 144 -9.47 -7.11 -12.35
C ALA A 144 -8.18 -7.95 -12.37
N HIS A 145 -7.64 -8.23 -13.54
CA HIS A 145 -6.37 -8.93 -13.69
C HIS A 145 -5.25 -7.99 -14.13
N ASN A 146 -4.22 -7.83 -13.30
CA ASN A 146 -3.18 -6.82 -13.47
C ASN A 146 -3.75 -5.37 -13.45
N GLY A 147 -4.95 -5.20 -12.88
CA GLY A 147 -5.66 -3.93 -12.84
C GLY A 147 -4.97 -2.86 -12.00
N GLY A 148 -4.04 -3.23 -11.13
CA GLY A 148 -3.26 -2.26 -10.37
C GLY A 148 -2.34 -1.38 -11.24
N ARG A 149 -2.05 -1.83 -12.46
CA ARG A 149 -1.30 -1.05 -13.46
C ARG A 149 -2.20 -0.40 -14.51
N PHE A 150 -3.50 -0.72 -14.49
CA PHE A 150 -4.40 -0.40 -15.59
C PHE A 150 -5.81 -0.06 -15.08
N ASP A 151 -6.71 -1.04 -14.98
CA ASP A 151 -8.14 -0.86 -14.71
C ASP A 151 -8.46 -0.03 -13.47
N SER A 152 -7.73 -0.28 -12.39
CA SER A 152 -7.97 0.38 -11.10
C SER A 152 -7.63 1.87 -11.14
N ILE A 153 -6.80 2.32 -12.08
CA ILE A 153 -6.43 3.73 -12.25
C ILE A 153 -7.63 4.53 -12.75
N PHE A 154 -8.43 3.97 -13.67
CA PHE A 154 -9.64 4.61 -14.17
C PHE A 154 -10.67 4.79 -13.05
N LEU A 155 -10.92 3.74 -12.26
CA LEU A 155 -11.81 3.80 -11.10
C LEU A 155 -11.31 4.80 -10.05
N MET A 156 -10.00 4.80 -9.76
CA MET A 156 -9.39 5.74 -8.81
C MET A 156 -9.57 7.19 -9.26
N ARG A 157 -9.34 7.48 -10.55
CA ARG A 157 -9.54 8.81 -11.15
C ARG A 157 -11.00 9.26 -11.02
N GLU A 158 -11.94 8.41 -11.41
CA GLU A 158 -13.38 8.74 -11.35
C GLU A 158 -13.84 9.04 -9.92
N LEU A 159 -13.48 8.16 -8.97
CA LEU A 159 -13.84 8.33 -7.56
C LEU A 159 -13.24 9.61 -6.95
N LEU A 160 -11.94 9.85 -7.14
CA LEU A 160 -11.23 10.98 -6.52
C LEU A 160 -11.55 12.31 -7.21
N VAL A 161 -11.47 12.33 -8.55
CA VAL A 161 -11.47 13.58 -9.33
C VAL A 161 -12.89 14.03 -9.62
N GLN A 162 -13.75 13.14 -10.12
CA GLN A 162 -15.11 13.50 -10.52
C GLN A 162 -16.07 13.48 -9.34
N ARG A 163 -16.04 12.39 -8.56
CA ARG A 163 -17.03 12.16 -7.50
C ARG A 163 -16.60 12.69 -6.12
N LYS A 164 -15.37 13.17 -5.98
CA LYS A 164 -14.80 13.67 -4.71
C LYS A 164 -14.91 12.68 -3.54
N HIS A 165 -14.99 11.38 -3.85
CA HIS A 165 -14.91 10.32 -2.86
C HIS A 165 -13.44 10.02 -2.59
N VAL A 166 -13.06 9.88 -1.32
CA VAL A 166 -11.67 9.63 -0.92
C VAL A 166 -11.54 8.16 -0.48
N PRO A 167 -11.30 7.21 -1.41
CA PRO A 167 -11.06 5.81 -1.06
C PRO A 167 -9.78 5.66 -0.24
N ASN A 168 -9.75 4.65 0.62
CA ASN A 168 -8.49 4.14 1.15
C ASN A 168 -7.74 3.43 0.03
N VAL A 169 -6.53 3.90 -0.27
CA VAL A 169 -5.71 3.36 -1.36
C VAL A 169 -4.45 2.73 -0.80
N VAL A 170 -4.15 1.50 -1.22
CA VAL A 170 -2.87 0.84 -0.95
C VAL A 170 -2.08 0.82 -2.25
N MET A 171 -0.88 1.42 -2.25
CA MET A 171 -0.01 1.55 -3.42
C MET A 171 1.28 0.74 -3.25
N ASN A 172 1.84 0.26 -4.36
CA ASN A 172 3.23 -0.20 -4.44
C ASN A 172 3.93 0.55 -5.60
N GLY A 173 4.66 1.62 -5.26
CA GLY A 173 5.10 2.60 -6.23
C GLY A 173 3.90 3.22 -6.94
N SER A 174 3.89 3.18 -8.27
CA SER A 174 2.77 3.66 -9.10
C SER A 174 1.60 2.68 -9.25
N LYS A 175 1.69 1.48 -8.66
CA LYS A 175 0.68 0.42 -8.84
C LYS A 175 -0.36 0.47 -7.72
N VAL A 176 -1.63 0.49 -8.10
CA VAL A 176 -2.77 0.43 -7.17
C VAL A 176 -2.98 -1.02 -6.73
N MET A 177 -2.60 -1.38 -5.50
CA MET A 177 -2.80 -2.74 -5.00
C MET A 177 -4.25 -2.99 -4.58
N SER A 178 -4.90 -1.98 -3.98
CA SER A 178 -6.31 -2.03 -3.65
C SER A 178 -6.91 -0.64 -3.46
N LEU A 179 -8.20 -0.50 -3.77
CA LEU A 179 -9.03 0.66 -3.44
C LEU A 179 -10.16 0.20 -2.51
N GLU A 180 -10.48 0.97 -1.48
CA GLU A 180 -11.58 0.65 -0.57
C GLU A 180 -12.43 1.87 -0.25
N LEU A 181 -13.75 1.72 -0.42
CA LEU A 181 -14.76 2.69 -0.01
C LEU A 181 -15.44 2.15 1.27
N GLU A 182 -15.04 2.69 2.43
CA GLU A 182 -15.49 2.23 3.74
C GLU A 182 -17.03 2.32 3.88
N GLU A 183 -17.67 3.40 3.40
CA GLU A 183 -19.13 3.60 3.54
C GLU A 183 -19.99 2.52 2.84
N ARG A 184 -19.42 1.87 1.83
CA ARG A 184 -20.05 0.82 1.02
C ARG A 184 -19.55 -0.57 1.41
N ASN A 185 -18.48 -0.66 2.20
CA ASN A 185 -17.71 -1.88 2.34
C ASN A 185 -17.38 -2.45 0.94
N LEU A 186 -16.93 -1.60 0.01
CA LEU A 186 -16.58 -1.98 -1.37
C LEU A 186 -15.06 -2.00 -1.50
N LYS A 187 -14.52 -3.04 -2.12
CA LYS A 187 -13.08 -3.18 -2.34
C LYS A 187 -12.78 -3.49 -3.79
N VAL A 188 -11.77 -2.86 -4.38
CA VAL A 188 -11.19 -3.21 -5.68
C VAL A 188 -9.82 -3.83 -5.43
N ILE A 189 -9.53 -4.98 -6.04
CA ILE A 189 -8.26 -5.71 -5.89
C ILE A 189 -7.74 -6.22 -7.23
N ASP A 190 -6.44 -6.50 -7.27
CA ASP A 190 -5.75 -7.06 -8.42
C ASP A 190 -5.49 -8.56 -8.23
N SER A 191 -6.10 -9.40 -9.07
CA SER A 191 -5.90 -10.85 -9.02
C SER A 191 -4.48 -11.28 -9.37
N TYR A 192 -3.69 -10.48 -10.09
CA TYR A 192 -2.30 -10.79 -10.44
C TYR A 192 -1.39 -10.87 -9.20
N LEU A 193 -1.76 -10.16 -8.13
CA LEU A 193 -1.06 -10.21 -6.85
C LEU A 193 -1.29 -11.54 -6.09
N PHE A 194 -2.27 -12.34 -6.53
CA PHE A 194 -2.53 -13.70 -6.05
C PHE A 194 -2.04 -14.76 -7.05
N LEU A 195 -2.34 -14.55 -8.34
CA LEU A 195 -2.01 -15.43 -9.46
C LEU A 195 -1.07 -14.71 -10.42
N SER A 196 0.23 -14.71 -10.10
CA SER A 196 1.25 -13.94 -10.82
C SER A 196 1.67 -14.56 -12.18
N MET A 197 0.71 -14.73 -13.06
CA MET A 197 0.88 -15.21 -14.44
C MET A 197 -0.10 -14.48 -15.37
N ARG A 198 0.14 -14.52 -16.68
CA ARG A 198 -0.79 -13.95 -17.67
C ARG A 198 -2.13 -14.67 -17.62
N LEU A 199 -3.22 -13.94 -17.84
CA LEU A 199 -4.58 -14.48 -17.92
C LEU A 199 -4.70 -15.66 -18.89
N ALA A 200 -4.04 -15.56 -20.06
CA ALA A 200 -4.00 -16.61 -21.08
C ALA A 200 -3.43 -17.95 -20.58
N LYS A 201 -2.65 -17.96 -19.48
CA LYS A 201 -2.09 -19.19 -18.87
C LYS A 201 -3.02 -19.82 -17.83
N PHE A 202 -4.08 -19.14 -17.41
CA PHE A 202 -5.01 -19.68 -16.42
C PHE A 202 -5.64 -21.01 -16.85
N PRO A 203 -6.09 -21.19 -18.11
CA PRO A 203 -6.71 -22.45 -18.49
C PRO A 203 -5.81 -23.66 -18.33
N GLU A 204 -4.56 -23.56 -18.79
CA GLU A 204 -3.56 -24.62 -18.63
C GLU A 204 -3.18 -24.82 -17.16
N ALA A 205 -2.90 -23.74 -16.42
CA ALA A 205 -2.40 -23.82 -15.05
C ALA A 205 -3.46 -24.29 -14.03
N LEU A 206 -4.75 -24.07 -14.30
CA LEU A 206 -5.86 -24.35 -13.39
C LEU A 206 -6.80 -25.44 -13.91
N GLY A 207 -6.53 -26.03 -15.07
CA GLY A 207 -7.35 -27.07 -15.67
C GLY A 207 -8.74 -26.57 -16.11
N ILE A 208 -8.83 -25.36 -16.65
CA ILE A 208 -10.09 -24.84 -17.20
C ILE A 208 -10.25 -25.40 -18.62
N GLU A 209 -11.23 -26.26 -18.80
CA GLU A 209 -11.52 -26.90 -20.08
C GLU A 209 -12.31 -25.97 -21.03
N ASN A 210 -12.25 -26.26 -22.33
CA ASN A 210 -13.06 -25.62 -23.38
C ASN A 210 -12.90 -24.09 -23.50
N VAL A 211 -11.76 -23.54 -23.10
CA VAL A 211 -11.46 -22.11 -23.20
C VAL A 211 -10.10 -21.90 -23.86
N THR A 212 -10.09 -21.19 -24.99
CA THR A 212 -8.86 -20.76 -25.67
C THR A 212 -9.00 -19.28 -26.00
N LYS A 213 -8.07 -18.46 -25.50
CA LYS A 213 -8.09 -17.01 -25.74
C LYS A 213 -7.98 -16.73 -27.24
N GLY A 214 -8.89 -15.91 -27.75
CA GLY A 214 -8.89 -15.46 -29.15
C GLY A 214 -7.91 -14.30 -29.39
N TYR A 215 -7.92 -13.79 -30.62
CA TYR A 215 -7.14 -12.61 -31.01
C TYR A 215 -8.06 -11.40 -31.14
N HIS A 216 -7.59 -10.23 -30.69
CA HIS A 216 -8.36 -8.99 -30.68
C HIS A 216 -7.55 -7.83 -31.30
N PRO A 217 -8.18 -6.98 -32.14
CA PRO A 217 -7.53 -5.81 -32.70
C PRO A 217 -7.56 -4.63 -31.70
N TYR A 218 -6.60 -4.62 -30.76
CA TYR A 218 -6.54 -3.65 -29.64
C TYR A 218 -6.50 -2.16 -30.05
N LEU A 219 -6.12 -1.83 -31.28
CA LEU A 219 -6.11 -0.44 -31.76
C LEU A 219 -7.38 -0.06 -32.53
N PHE A 220 -8.31 -1.00 -32.76
CA PHE A 220 -9.55 -0.76 -33.49
C PHE A 220 -10.71 -0.51 -32.53
N THR A 221 -11.51 0.54 -32.76
CA THR A 221 -12.43 1.04 -31.72
C THR A 221 -13.83 1.38 -32.23
N ASP A 222 -14.13 1.19 -33.51
CA ASP A 222 -15.44 1.51 -34.08
C ASP A 222 -16.46 0.40 -33.81
N LEU A 223 -17.24 0.54 -32.74
CA LEU A 223 -18.31 -0.38 -32.35
C LEU A 223 -19.40 -0.57 -33.42
N ASN A 224 -19.53 0.34 -34.39
CA ASN A 224 -20.52 0.23 -35.45
C ASN A 224 -19.98 -0.46 -36.72
N TYR A 225 -18.71 -0.88 -36.71
CA TYR A 225 -18.07 -1.45 -37.88
C TYR A 225 -18.65 -2.81 -38.27
N VAL A 226 -19.10 -2.88 -39.52
CA VAL A 226 -19.49 -4.10 -40.23
C VAL A 226 -18.82 -4.06 -41.61
N GLY A 227 -17.91 -4.98 -41.88
CA GLY A 227 -17.14 -4.94 -43.12
C GLY A 227 -16.16 -6.11 -43.28
N GLU A 228 -15.07 -5.89 -44.00
CA GLU A 228 -13.98 -6.86 -44.12
C GLU A 228 -13.16 -6.93 -42.83
N MET A 229 -12.35 -7.98 -42.67
CA MET A 229 -11.44 -8.12 -41.54
C MET A 229 -10.47 -6.92 -41.46
N VAL A 230 -10.33 -6.31 -40.29
CA VAL A 230 -9.45 -5.16 -40.05
C VAL A 230 -7.98 -5.53 -40.29
N GLY A 231 -7.18 -4.52 -40.68
CA GLY A 231 -5.77 -4.69 -41.02
C GLY A 231 -4.90 -5.20 -39.86
N LEU A 232 -3.73 -5.74 -40.21
CA LEU A 232 -2.78 -6.33 -39.25
C LEU A 232 -2.22 -5.30 -38.27
N GLU A 233 -2.20 -4.03 -38.66
CA GLU A 233 -1.76 -2.88 -37.86
C GLU A 233 -2.57 -2.70 -36.58
N TYR A 234 -3.79 -3.24 -36.52
CA TYR A 234 -4.64 -3.13 -35.33
C TYR A 234 -4.36 -4.21 -34.26
N PHE A 235 -3.51 -5.20 -34.55
CA PHE A 235 -3.23 -6.33 -33.67
C PHE A 235 -1.86 -6.23 -33.00
N GLU A 236 -1.76 -6.77 -31.78
CA GLU A 236 -0.45 -7.10 -31.19
C GLU A 236 0.04 -8.44 -31.77
N LEU A 237 1.09 -8.39 -32.58
CA LEU A 237 1.60 -9.56 -33.27
C LEU A 237 2.82 -10.15 -32.54
N ALA A 238 2.76 -11.46 -32.31
CA ALA A 238 3.91 -12.21 -31.80
C ALA A 238 5.10 -12.16 -32.80
N PRO A 239 6.34 -12.37 -32.32
CA PRO A 239 7.54 -12.41 -33.17
C PRO A 239 7.39 -13.41 -34.32
N GLU A 240 7.93 -13.05 -35.48
CA GLU A 240 7.91 -13.90 -36.66
C GLU A 240 8.48 -15.29 -36.39
N GLY A 241 7.87 -16.31 -36.99
CA GLY A 241 8.28 -17.71 -36.85
C GLY A 241 7.85 -18.40 -35.53
N SER A 242 7.39 -17.65 -34.53
CA SER A 242 6.88 -18.21 -33.27
C SER A 242 5.62 -19.08 -33.46
N LYS A 243 5.38 -20.01 -32.53
CA LYS A 243 4.16 -20.84 -32.52
C LYS A 243 2.90 -19.99 -32.46
N GLU A 244 2.95 -18.92 -31.66
CA GLU A 244 1.86 -17.96 -31.48
C GLU A 244 1.58 -17.19 -32.79
N ARG A 245 2.63 -16.72 -33.49
CA ARG A 245 2.47 -16.03 -34.77
C ARG A 245 1.88 -16.93 -35.86
N LYS A 246 2.34 -18.19 -35.96
CA LYS A 246 1.78 -19.16 -36.92
C LYS A 246 0.31 -19.46 -36.65
N ALA A 247 -0.09 -19.54 -35.38
CA ALA A 247 -1.47 -19.74 -34.99
C ALA A 247 -2.33 -18.51 -35.34
N PHE A 248 -1.81 -17.30 -35.11
CA PHE A 248 -2.47 -16.05 -35.51
C PHE A 248 -2.66 -15.97 -37.02
N ASP A 249 -1.60 -16.17 -37.82
CA ASP A 249 -1.68 -16.05 -39.29
C ASP A 249 -2.70 -17.03 -39.88
N LYS A 250 -2.79 -18.25 -39.32
CA LYS A 250 -3.80 -19.24 -39.71
C LYS A 250 -5.21 -18.75 -39.39
N TRP A 251 -5.43 -18.24 -38.17
CA TRP A 251 -6.72 -17.70 -37.76
C TRP A 251 -7.12 -16.47 -38.59
N TYR A 252 -6.20 -15.55 -38.84
CA TYR A 252 -6.46 -14.30 -39.57
C TYR A 252 -6.90 -14.58 -41.00
N ARG A 253 -6.22 -15.49 -41.72
CA ARG A 253 -6.63 -15.94 -43.06
C ARG A 253 -8.03 -16.54 -43.09
N GLN A 254 -8.45 -17.22 -42.02
CA GLN A 254 -9.80 -17.78 -41.90
C GLN A 254 -10.88 -16.72 -41.66
N GLN A 255 -10.53 -15.51 -41.20
CA GLN A 255 -11.48 -14.42 -41.02
C GLN A 255 -11.60 -13.52 -42.25
N GLN A 256 -10.58 -13.46 -43.13
CA GLN A 256 -10.58 -12.57 -44.30
C GLN A 256 -11.75 -12.79 -45.27
N SER A 257 -12.31 -13.99 -45.35
CA SER A 257 -13.43 -14.31 -46.24
C SER A 257 -14.81 -14.12 -45.59
N LYS A 258 -14.88 -13.53 -44.39
CA LYS A 258 -16.11 -13.36 -43.60
C LYS A 258 -16.41 -11.89 -43.38
N THR A 259 -17.70 -11.57 -43.26
CA THR A 259 -18.12 -10.28 -42.70
C THR A 259 -17.68 -10.19 -41.25
N TYR A 260 -16.89 -9.17 -40.94
CA TYR A 260 -16.40 -8.86 -39.61
C TYR A 260 -17.33 -7.84 -38.95
N VAL A 261 -18.00 -8.27 -37.88
CA VAL A 261 -18.82 -7.41 -37.01
C VAL A 261 -18.01 -7.11 -35.74
N PHE A 262 -17.48 -5.90 -35.63
CA PHE A 262 -16.52 -5.59 -34.55
C PHE A 262 -17.17 -5.68 -33.16
N ARG A 263 -18.41 -5.20 -33.01
CA ARG A 263 -19.16 -5.25 -31.74
C ARG A 263 -19.30 -6.66 -31.18
N GLU A 264 -19.52 -7.64 -32.05
CA GLU A 264 -19.54 -9.06 -31.65
C GLU A 264 -18.16 -9.53 -31.23
N ALA A 265 -17.14 -9.23 -32.03
CA ALA A 265 -15.78 -9.67 -31.77
C ALA A 265 -15.24 -9.14 -30.43
N ILE A 266 -15.43 -7.85 -30.13
CA ILE A 266 -15.03 -7.24 -28.85
C ILE A 266 -15.83 -7.81 -27.68
N TYR A 267 -17.14 -8.03 -27.85
CA TYR A 267 -17.96 -8.69 -26.84
C TYR A 267 -17.44 -10.09 -26.51
N TYR A 268 -17.22 -10.93 -27.52
CA TYR A 268 -16.73 -12.29 -27.33
C TYR A 268 -15.36 -12.31 -26.66
N TYR A 269 -14.46 -11.41 -27.06
CA TYR A 269 -13.11 -11.32 -26.52
C TYR A 269 -13.12 -10.87 -25.05
N CYS A 270 -13.69 -9.71 -24.75
CA CYS A 270 -13.71 -9.15 -23.40
C CYS A 270 -14.49 -10.06 -22.44
N ARG A 271 -15.60 -10.67 -22.90
CA ARG A 271 -16.31 -11.68 -22.11
C ARG A 271 -15.44 -12.89 -21.79
N LEU A 272 -14.67 -13.39 -22.75
CA LEU A 272 -13.82 -14.55 -22.55
C LEU A 272 -12.72 -14.27 -21.52
N ASP A 273 -12.14 -13.06 -21.54
CA ASP A 273 -11.17 -12.64 -20.53
C ASP A 273 -11.78 -12.62 -19.13
N VAL A 274 -12.97 -12.02 -18.98
CA VAL A 274 -13.69 -12.03 -17.69
C VAL A 274 -14.11 -13.44 -17.26
N ASP A 275 -14.49 -14.32 -18.19
CA ASP A 275 -14.81 -15.72 -17.92
C ASP A 275 -13.59 -16.50 -17.41
N ILE A 276 -12.43 -16.32 -18.03
CA ILE A 276 -11.16 -16.95 -17.60
C ILE A 276 -10.77 -16.43 -16.22
N LEU A 277 -10.85 -15.10 -16.03
CA LEU A 277 -10.54 -14.45 -14.75
C LEU A 277 -11.42 -15.00 -13.63
N ARG A 278 -12.75 -14.98 -13.82
CA ARG A 278 -13.72 -15.49 -12.85
C ARG A 278 -13.44 -16.95 -12.53
N GLN A 279 -13.34 -17.82 -13.54
CA GLN A 279 -13.13 -19.25 -13.32
C GLN A 279 -11.81 -19.52 -12.59
N GLY A 280 -10.73 -18.87 -13.01
CA GLY A 280 -9.42 -19.04 -12.36
C GLY A 280 -9.42 -18.62 -10.90
N CYS A 281 -10.00 -17.45 -10.60
CA CYS A 281 -10.12 -16.96 -9.22
C CYS A 281 -11.00 -17.87 -8.34
N ILE A 282 -12.09 -18.42 -8.88
CA ILE A 282 -12.97 -19.33 -8.13
C ILE A 282 -12.27 -20.67 -7.87
N ILE A 283 -11.60 -21.26 -8.88
CA ILE A 283 -10.83 -22.50 -8.72
C ILE A 283 -9.73 -22.31 -7.68
N PHE A 284 -8.94 -21.23 -7.79
CA PHE A 284 -7.90 -20.89 -6.82
C PHE A 284 -8.47 -20.77 -5.40
N SER A 285 -9.59 -20.06 -5.22
CA SER A 285 -10.23 -19.90 -3.90
C SER A 285 -10.65 -21.23 -3.30
N ARG A 286 -11.22 -22.12 -4.10
CA ARG A 286 -11.65 -23.46 -3.64
C ARG A 286 -10.46 -24.31 -3.22
N LEU A 287 -9.39 -24.30 -3.99
CA LEU A 287 -8.17 -25.05 -3.68
C LEU A 287 -7.57 -24.58 -2.35
N ILE A 288 -7.39 -23.28 -2.16
CA ILE A 288 -6.87 -22.72 -0.91
C ILE A 288 -7.80 -23.01 0.26
N TYR A 289 -9.12 -22.83 0.09
CA TYR A 289 -10.09 -23.06 1.16
C TYR A 289 -10.12 -24.52 1.61
N ARG A 290 -10.09 -25.48 0.68
CA ARG A 290 -10.06 -26.92 1.01
C ARG A 290 -8.86 -27.31 1.87
N ILE A 291 -7.71 -26.66 1.65
CA ILE A 291 -6.47 -26.98 2.36
C ILE A 291 -6.36 -26.20 3.68
N THR A 292 -6.83 -24.95 3.71
CA THR A 292 -6.48 -24.00 4.78
C THR A 292 -7.67 -23.43 5.54
N GLY A 293 -8.89 -23.60 5.03
CA GLY A 293 -10.09 -22.95 5.55
C GLY A 293 -10.09 -21.43 5.41
N VAL A 294 -9.23 -20.85 4.56
CA VAL A 294 -9.16 -19.40 4.28
C VAL A 294 -9.60 -19.15 2.84
N LEU A 295 -10.36 -18.07 2.63
CA LEU A 295 -10.87 -17.66 1.32
C LEU A 295 -10.12 -16.41 0.81
N PRO A 296 -9.28 -16.49 -0.23
CA PRO A 296 -8.40 -15.40 -0.67
C PRO A 296 -9.10 -14.09 -1.02
N PHE A 297 -10.05 -14.11 -1.97
CA PHE A 297 -10.72 -12.91 -2.46
C PHE A 297 -11.87 -12.43 -1.57
N TYR A 298 -12.32 -13.28 -0.64
CA TYR A 298 -13.37 -12.95 0.31
C TYR A 298 -12.81 -12.35 1.60
N ASP A 299 -11.58 -12.69 1.97
CA ASP A 299 -10.90 -12.11 3.12
C ASP A 299 -10.34 -10.72 2.78
N ARG A 300 -11.00 -9.69 3.30
CA ARG A 300 -10.64 -8.28 3.05
C ARG A 300 -9.29 -7.88 3.64
N THR A 301 -8.66 -8.70 4.47
CA THR A 301 -7.33 -8.39 5.04
C THR A 301 -6.18 -8.77 4.12
N CYS A 302 -6.46 -9.51 3.03
CA CYS A 302 -5.45 -9.98 2.09
C CYS A 302 -5.59 -9.26 0.74
N ASN A 303 -4.48 -8.71 0.23
CA ASN A 303 -4.39 -8.10 -1.11
C ASN A 303 -3.38 -8.83 -2.01
N THR A 304 -2.62 -9.78 -1.45
CA THR A 304 -1.53 -10.47 -2.14
C THR A 304 -1.44 -11.90 -1.66
N VAL A 305 -0.77 -12.75 -2.44
CA VAL A 305 -0.42 -14.12 -2.04
C VAL A 305 0.41 -14.16 -0.75
N ALA A 306 1.31 -13.19 -0.54
CA ALA A 306 2.10 -13.08 0.69
C ALA A 306 1.21 -12.72 1.90
N GLY A 307 0.25 -11.81 1.72
CA GLY A 307 -0.74 -11.48 2.75
C GLY A 307 -1.63 -12.68 3.09
N LEU A 308 -2.05 -13.43 2.07
CA LEU A 308 -2.80 -14.67 2.23
C LEU A 308 -1.98 -15.73 2.99
N ALA A 309 -0.71 -15.93 2.64
CA ALA A 309 0.18 -16.86 3.34
C ALA A 309 0.35 -16.47 4.82
N LEU A 310 0.55 -15.18 5.11
CA LEU A 310 0.61 -14.69 6.48
C LEU A 310 -0.70 -14.90 7.23
N LYS A 311 -1.85 -14.71 6.56
CA LYS A 311 -3.17 -14.98 7.14
C LYS A 311 -3.34 -16.46 7.49
N ILE A 312 -2.98 -17.36 6.58
CA ILE A 312 -3.02 -18.81 6.79
C ILE A 312 -2.10 -19.19 7.96
N TYR A 313 -0.88 -18.65 7.98
CA TYR A 313 0.06 -18.86 9.10
C TYR A 313 -0.54 -18.42 10.43
N ARG A 314 -1.07 -17.20 10.50
CA ARG A 314 -1.67 -16.64 11.72
C ARG A 314 -2.94 -17.36 12.16
N LYS A 315 -3.69 -17.98 11.24
CA LYS A 315 -4.91 -18.73 11.54
C LYS A 315 -4.61 -20.15 12.01
N ASN A 316 -3.74 -20.86 11.29
CA ASN A 316 -3.60 -22.31 11.43
C ASN A 316 -2.35 -22.75 12.19
N PHE A 317 -1.34 -21.88 12.33
CA PHE A 317 -0.01 -22.29 12.81
C PHE A 317 0.55 -21.43 13.96
N LEU A 318 0.29 -20.11 13.95
CA LEU A 318 0.82 -19.20 14.95
C LEU A 318 0.16 -19.45 16.32
N LYS A 319 0.96 -19.75 17.33
CA LYS A 319 0.50 -19.78 18.73
C LYS A 319 0.65 -18.41 19.37
N GLU A 320 -0.06 -18.19 20.46
CA GLU A 320 0.11 -16.97 21.26
C GLU A 320 1.57 -16.83 21.75
N GLU A 321 2.04 -15.59 21.91
CA GLU A 321 3.34 -15.24 22.50
C GLU A 321 4.60 -15.74 21.75
N GLN A 322 4.47 -16.20 20.50
CA GLN A 322 5.63 -16.71 19.75
C GLN A 322 6.44 -15.65 19.00
N ILE A 323 5.79 -14.61 18.47
CA ILE A 323 6.44 -13.58 17.65
C ILE A 323 6.21 -12.23 18.29
N GLY A 324 7.26 -11.66 18.88
CA GLY A 324 7.24 -10.32 19.45
C GLY A 324 6.87 -9.27 18.41
N GLN A 325 5.91 -8.43 18.74
CA GLN A 325 5.58 -7.24 17.97
C GLN A 325 6.41 -6.08 18.52
N VAL A 326 7.53 -5.82 17.85
CA VAL A 326 8.47 -4.76 18.24
C VAL A 326 7.88 -3.40 17.83
N PRO A 327 7.66 -2.47 18.78
CA PRO A 327 7.27 -1.10 18.44
C PRO A 327 8.34 -0.41 17.59
N THR A 328 7.97 0.62 16.82
CA THR A 328 8.92 1.39 16.00
C THR A 328 10.10 1.93 16.81
N CYS A 329 9.91 2.18 18.11
CA CYS A 329 10.94 2.67 19.02
C CYS A 329 11.53 1.57 19.93
N GLY A 330 11.26 0.29 19.66
CA GLY A 330 11.63 -0.82 20.53
C GLY A 330 10.74 -0.95 21.77
N TYR A 331 11.04 -1.95 22.62
CA TYR A 331 10.26 -2.25 23.82
C TYR A 331 10.59 -1.36 25.03
N GLY A 332 11.71 -0.62 24.99
CA GLY A 332 12.17 0.20 26.12
C GLY A 332 11.29 1.41 26.45
N GLY A 333 10.22 1.67 25.69
CA GLY A 333 9.27 2.75 25.98
C GLY A 333 9.85 4.16 25.88
N VAL A 334 11.14 4.29 25.56
CA VAL A 334 11.77 5.57 25.35
C VAL A 334 11.30 6.06 23.99
N ASN A 335 10.35 7.00 23.98
CA ASN A 335 10.31 7.99 22.92
C ASN A 335 11.68 8.68 22.96
N ILE A 336 12.64 8.10 22.23
CA ILE A 336 13.90 8.73 21.92
C ILE A 336 13.56 9.81 20.88
N ASN A 337 12.84 10.84 21.34
CA ASN A 337 12.64 12.07 20.58
C ASN A 337 13.95 12.86 20.46
N GLN A 338 15.04 12.35 21.05
CA GLN A 338 16.32 13.03 21.08
C GLN A 338 17.32 12.30 20.20
N SER A 339 17.82 12.98 19.19
CA SER A 339 18.75 12.37 18.24
C SER A 339 20.08 12.05 18.90
N ALA A 340 20.77 11.00 18.45
CA ALA A 340 22.10 10.65 18.97
C ALA A 340 23.07 11.83 18.86
N ILE A 341 22.97 12.61 17.78
CA ILE A 341 23.78 13.81 17.56
C ILE A 341 23.47 14.95 18.56
N ALA A 342 22.19 15.14 18.94
CA ALA A 342 21.82 16.08 19.99
C ALA A 342 22.41 15.68 21.35
N LEU A 343 22.38 14.37 21.68
CA LEU A 343 22.98 13.85 22.90
C LEU A 343 24.50 14.05 22.94
N CYS A 344 25.18 13.95 21.79
CA CYS A 344 26.61 14.25 21.69
C CYS A 344 26.89 15.70 22.10
N TRP A 345 26.15 16.63 21.50
CA TRP A 345 26.32 18.05 21.79
C TRP A 345 26.01 18.37 23.26
N LEU A 346 24.92 17.84 23.82
CA LEU A 346 24.58 18.04 25.24
C LEU A 346 25.67 17.50 26.17
N LYS A 347 26.33 16.40 25.83
CA LYS A 347 27.43 15.85 26.63
C LYS A 347 28.68 16.73 26.60
N GLU A 348 28.97 17.36 25.47
CA GLU A 348 30.05 18.35 25.35
C GLU A 348 29.74 19.61 26.19
N ILE A 349 28.49 20.07 26.16
CA ILE A 349 28.02 21.17 27.02
C ILE A 349 28.14 20.80 28.50
N GLU A 350 27.67 19.63 28.91
CA GLU A 350 27.76 19.14 30.29
C GLU A 350 29.22 19.11 30.78
N THR A 351 30.13 18.66 29.92
CA THR A 351 31.57 18.62 30.21
C THR A 351 32.13 20.03 30.42
N THR A 352 31.82 20.94 29.51
CA THR A 352 32.24 22.35 29.58
C THR A 352 31.70 23.06 30.83
N LEU A 353 30.46 22.76 31.21
CA LEU A 353 29.83 23.32 32.41
C LEU A 353 30.47 22.73 33.68
N SER A 354 30.75 21.43 33.69
CA SER A 354 31.39 20.74 34.83
C SER A 354 32.79 21.28 35.12
N GLU A 355 33.57 21.64 34.08
CA GLU A 355 34.87 22.31 34.24
C GLU A 355 34.77 23.66 34.99
N ASN A 356 33.60 24.30 34.93
CA ASN A 356 33.29 25.55 35.63
C ASN A 356 32.47 25.35 36.91
N ASN A 357 32.35 24.10 37.41
CA ASN A 357 31.50 23.72 38.56
C ASN A 357 30.01 24.08 38.38
N LEU A 358 29.49 23.98 37.16
CA LEU A 358 28.07 24.20 36.84
C LEU A 358 27.39 22.88 36.44
N GLY A 359 26.11 22.74 36.77
CA GLY A 359 25.31 21.56 36.42
C GLY A 359 24.53 21.72 35.11
N LEU A 360 24.32 20.61 34.39
CA LEU A 360 23.35 20.52 33.29
C LEU A 360 22.27 19.48 33.62
N CYS A 361 21.02 19.92 33.64
CA CYS A 361 19.85 19.05 33.62
C CYS A 361 19.46 18.79 32.16
N SER A 362 19.58 17.54 31.72
CA SER A 362 19.22 17.09 30.38
C SER A 362 18.62 15.69 30.44
N LYS A 363 18.26 15.13 29.30
CA LYS A 363 17.82 13.73 29.19
C LYS A 363 18.81 12.70 29.78
N LEU A 364 20.07 13.07 29.92
CA LEU A 364 21.14 12.23 30.46
C LEU A 364 21.26 12.28 31.99
N SER A 365 20.60 13.25 32.63
CA SER A 365 20.66 13.47 34.06
C SER A 365 19.68 12.54 34.80
N VAL A 366 19.96 12.20 36.07
CA VAL A 366 19.13 11.31 36.91
C VAL A 366 17.69 11.85 37.12
N GLY A 367 17.44 13.13 36.85
CA GLY A 367 16.11 13.76 36.86
C GLY A 367 15.48 14.04 35.49
N GLY A 368 16.17 13.72 34.39
CA GLY A 368 15.72 13.98 33.02
C GLY A 368 15.69 15.46 32.62
N GLU A 369 14.92 15.75 31.57
CA GLU A 369 14.74 17.09 31.00
C GLU A 369 13.92 18.00 31.92
N THR A 370 14.24 19.29 31.94
CA THR A 370 13.51 20.30 32.72
C THR A 370 12.33 20.86 31.92
N CYS A 371 11.18 21.01 32.58
CA CYS A 371 10.01 21.67 32.01
C CYS A 371 9.98 23.15 32.42
N ILE A 372 10.13 24.05 31.44
CA ILE A 372 10.12 25.51 31.63
C ILE A 372 8.92 26.06 30.85
N MET A 373 8.05 26.82 31.53
CA MET A 373 6.85 27.41 30.92
C MET A 373 5.95 26.39 30.19
N GLY A 374 5.88 25.16 30.71
CA GLY A 374 5.09 24.07 30.13
C GLY A 374 5.74 23.39 28.91
N GLN A 375 7.01 23.67 28.62
CA GLN A 375 7.78 23.06 27.54
C GLN A 375 9.04 22.38 28.10
N TYR A 376 9.30 21.14 27.71
CA TYR A 376 10.56 20.48 28.02
C TYR A 376 11.67 21.04 27.13
N VAL A 377 12.82 21.33 27.73
CA VAL A 377 14.02 21.80 27.03
C VAL A 377 15.11 20.73 27.00
N ASP A 378 15.94 20.73 25.96
CA ASP A 378 16.97 19.71 25.75
C ASP A 378 18.04 19.69 26.86
N GLY A 379 18.46 20.88 27.31
CA GLY A 379 19.37 21.09 28.43
C GLY A 379 19.11 22.38 29.19
N TYR A 380 19.26 22.37 30.52
CA TYR A 380 19.09 23.54 31.38
C TYR A 380 20.15 23.60 32.47
N CYS A 381 20.78 24.77 32.62
CA CYS A 381 21.67 25.08 33.74
C CYS A 381 20.98 26.13 34.62
N GLU A 382 20.63 25.73 35.85
CA GLU A 382 19.84 26.55 36.77
C GLU A 382 20.64 27.74 37.30
N GLU A 383 21.92 27.53 37.59
CA GLU A 383 22.84 28.51 38.17
C GLU A 383 23.02 29.74 37.28
N THR A 384 23.01 29.53 35.96
CA THR A 384 23.17 30.60 34.96
C THR A 384 21.85 31.00 34.29
N LYS A 385 20.74 30.33 34.61
CA LYS A 385 19.46 30.43 33.91
C LYS A 385 19.62 30.28 32.38
N THR A 386 20.45 29.33 31.96
CA THR A 386 20.76 29.08 30.54
C THR A 386 20.06 27.83 30.04
N ILE A 387 19.33 27.98 28.94
CA ILE A 387 18.69 26.90 28.18
C ILE A 387 19.55 26.58 26.97
N TYR A 388 19.85 25.30 26.77
CA TYR A 388 20.55 24.76 25.62
C TYR A 388 19.54 23.99 24.75
N GLN A 389 19.34 24.43 23.50
CA GLN A 389 18.40 23.82 22.55
C GLN A 389 19.14 23.32 21.30
N PHE A 390 18.91 22.06 20.95
CA PHE A 390 19.46 21.44 19.75
C PHE A 390 18.37 21.32 18.67
N HIS A 391 18.57 22.03 17.57
CA HIS A 391 17.62 22.08 16.47
C HIS A 391 17.97 21.07 15.39
N GLY A 392 17.38 19.87 15.49
CA GLY A 392 17.37 18.88 14.40
C GLY A 392 16.80 19.50 13.11
N CYS A 393 17.58 19.55 12.03
CA CYS A 393 17.27 20.39 10.86
C CYS A 393 15.93 20.02 10.21
N PHE A 394 15.63 18.73 10.12
CA PHE A 394 14.39 18.21 9.54
C PHE A 394 13.16 18.54 10.41
N TYR A 395 13.30 18.54 11.73
CA TYR A 395 12.17 18.73 12.65
C TYR A 395 11.88 20.20 12.94
N HIS A 396 12.91 21.06 12.87
CA HIS A 396 12.84 22.46 13.26
C HIS A 396 12.86 23.45 12.08
N GLY A 397 12.97 22.96 10.83
CA GLY A 397 12.87 23.80 9.64
C GLY A 397 14.11 24.61 9.31
N CYS A 398 15.29 23.98 9.31
CA CYS A 398 16.52 24.70 8.98
C CYS A 398 16.50 25.24 7.55
N GLU A 399 16.51 26.57 7.41
CA GLU A 399 16.51 27.28 6.11
C GLU A 399 17.71 26.98 5.21
N ARG A 400 18.81 26.49 5.80
CA ARG A 400 20.02 26.10 5.05
C ARG A 400 19.94 24.70 4.44
N CYS A 401 19.06 23.85 4.98
CA CYS A 401 18.95 22.43 4.58
C CYS A 401 17.68 22.15 3.77
N TYR A 402 16.63 22.95 3.95
CA TYR A 402 15.33 22.73 3.33
C TYR A 402 14.74 24.04 2.83
N ASP A 403 14.14 23.99 1.64
CA ASP A 403 13.30 25.06 1.12
C ASP A 403 12.06 25.25 2.03
N GLY A 404 11.76 26.49 2.39
CA GLY A 404 10.65 26.83 3.29
C GLY A 404 9.27 26.40 2.78
N ASP A 405 9.07 26.34 1.46
CA ASP A 405 7.81 25.92 0.84
C ASP A 405 7.67 24.41 0.71
N CYS A 406 8.76 23.66 0.89
CA CYS A 406 8.73 22.21 0.90
C CYS A 406 7.95 21.67 2.12
N TYR A 407 7.38 20.48 1.95
CA TYR A 407 6.49 19.87 2.93
C TYR A 407 7.20 18.77 3.74
N ASN A 408 7.20 18.91 5.06
CA ASN A 408 7.62 17.86 5.98
C ASN A 408 6.48 16.84 6.13
N SER A 409 6.67 15.65 5.58
CA SER A 409 5.66 14.57 5.58
C SER A 409 5.43 13.93 6.95
N VAL A 410 6.40 14.01 7.86
CA VAL A 410 6.32 13.43 9.22
C VAL A 410 5.46 14.30 10.12
N LEU A 411 5.73 15.60 10.14
CA LEU A 411 5.03 16.61 10.95
C LEU A 411 3.81 17.21 10.24
N SER A 412 3.64 16.91 8.95
CA SER A 412 2.53 17.39 8.13
C SER A 412 2.43 18.92 8.07
N ALA A 413 3.58 19.60 7.95
CA ALA A 413 3.69 21.06 7.90
C ALA A 413 4.78 21.50 6.90
N LYS A 414 4.69 22.75 6.42
CA LYS A 414 5.78 23.36 5.63
C LYS A 414 6.98 23.67 6.52
N PHE A 415 8.20 23.58 5.97
CA PHE A 415 9.42 23.85 6.73
C PHE A 415 9.47 25.29 7.27
N PHE A 416 8.95 26.28 6.53
CA PHE A 416 8.83 27.65 7.02
C PHE A 416 7.95 27.77 8.29
N THR A 417 6.87 26.99 8.37
CA THR A 417 6.01 26.95 9.56
C THR A 417 6.71 26.35 10.77
N LEU A 418 7.56 25.34 10.55
CA LEU A 418 8.38 24.72 11.59
C LEU A 418 9.42 25.73 12.11
N LEU A 419 10.15 26.38 11.21
CA LEU A 419 11.14 27.41 11.56
C LEU A 419 10.53 28.53 12.39
N GLY A 420 9.39 29.07 11.95
CA GLY A 420 8.70 30.13 12.68
C GLY A 420 8.22 29.69 14.06
N SER A 421 7.89 28.41 14.24
CA SER A 421 7.53 27.86 15.56
C SER A 421 8.74 27.75 16.48
N THR A 422 9.87 27.25 15.96
CA THR A 422 11.15 27.18 16.66
C THR A 422 11.60 28.56 17.15
N GLN A 423 11.61 29.55 16.25
CA GLN A 423 12.01 30.93 16.55
C GLN A 423 11.11 31.60 17.61
N ARG A 424 9.78 31.40 17.51
CA ARG A 424 8.82 31.91 18.51
C ARG A 424 9.07 31.32 19.90
N LEU A 425 9.36 30.02 19.98
CA LEU A 425 9.63 29.36 21.26
C LEU A 425 10.92 29.91 21.89
N THR A 426 12.00 30.00 21.12
CA THR A 426 13.26 30.62 21.56
C THR A 426 13.04 32.05 22.05
N GLN A 427 12.28 32.86 21.30
CA GLN A 427 11.99 34.24 21.68
C GLN A 427 11.18 34.32 22.98
N THR A 428 10.23 33.41 23.19
CA THR A 428 9.44 33.33 24.41
C THR A 428 10.32 33.08 25.63
N PHE A 429 11.27 32.15 25.54
CA PHE A 429 12.22 31.89 26.63
C PHE A 429 13.12 33.09 26.92
N ARG A 430 13.65 33.75 25.87
CA ARG A 430 14.47 34.97 26.05
C ARG A 430 13.68 36.10 26.71
N GLN A 431 12.42 36.30 26.32
CA GLN A 431 11.53 37.30 26.93
C GLN A 431 11.22 36.99 28.41
N ALA A 432 11.19 35.71 28.78
CA ALA A 432 11.03 35.28 30.17
C ALA A 432 12.32 35.42 31.02
N GLY A 433 13.40 35.96 30.45
CA GLY A 433 14.65 36.26 31.16
C GLY A 433 15.68 35.12 31.17
N TYR A 434 15.51 34.11 30.31
CA TYR A 434 16.49 33.03 30.15
C TYR A 434 17.50 33.35 29.04
N THR A 435 18.75 32.94 29.25
CA THR A 435 19.74 32.88 28.16
C THR A 435 19.46 31.63 27.34
N VAL A 436 19.36 31.74 26.02
CA VAL A 436 19.11 30.58 25.15
C VAL A 436 20.25 30.40 24.16
N VAL A 437 20.98 29.30 24.32
CA VAL A 437 22.06 28.83 23.44
C VAL A 437 21.48 27.80 22.48
N GLU A 438 21.58 28.06 21.19
CA GLU A 438 20.99 27.24 20.14
C GLU A 438 22.08 26.58 19.30
N LYS A 439 21.87 25.32 18.92
CA LYS A 439 22.74 24.62 17.99
C LYS A 439 21.93 23.92 16.91
N TRP A 440 22.18 24.26 15.65
CA TRP A 440 21.58 23.54 14.53
C TRP A 440 22.37 22.28 14.21
N GLU A 441 21.64 21.23 13.84
CA GLU A 441 22.24 19.94 13.50
C GLU A 441 23.28 20.04 12.37
N CYS A 442 22.99 20.78 11.31
CA CYS A 442 23.92 20.96 10.20
C CYS A 442 25.20 21.69 10.60
N ASP A 443 25.12 22.66 11.51
CA ASP A 443 26.31 23.35 12.03
C ASP A 443 27.16 22.37 12.85
N TYR A 444 26.52 21.62 13.73
CA TYR A 444 27.23 20.67 14.58
C TYR A 444 27.88 19.54 13.76
N ARG A 445 27.23 19.08 12.68
CA ARG A 445 27.83 18.13 11.74
C ARG A 445 29.07 18.67 11.03
N ASN A 446 29.16 19.99 10.83
CA ASN A 446 30.31 20.63 10.19
C ASN A 446 31.44 20.94 11.19
N ASP A 447 31.09 21.25 12.44
CA ASP A 447 32.05 21.62 13.49
C ASP A 447 32.79 20.42 14.08
N VAL A 448 32.24 19.21 13.88
CA VAL A 448 32.74 18.00 14.52
C VAL A 448 33.03 16.94 13.48
N ASP A 449 34.23 16.34 13.55
CA ASP A 449 34.50 15.12 12.78
C ASP A 449 33.66 13.97 13.33
N MET A 450 32.53 13.69 12.68
CA MET A 450 31.57 12.65 13.02
C MET A 450 32.05 11.24 12.62
N THR A 451 33.37 11.01 12.54
CA THR A 451 33.92 9.70 12.23
C THR A 451 33.41 8.63 13.20
N PRO A 452 33.33 7.36 12.76
CA PRO A 452 32.98 6.23 13.61
C PRO A 452 33.77 6.17 14.92
N TYR A 453 34.97 6.76 14.97
CA TYR A 453 35.84 6.89 16.13
C TYR A 453 35.29 7.83 17.23
N ARG A 454 34.74 9.00 16.90
CA ARG A 454 34.09 9.88 17.91
C ARG A 454 32.80 9.27 18.42
N LEU A 455 32.00 8.68 17.53
CA LEU A 455 30.86 7.84 17.92
C LEU A 455 31.31 6.66 18.81
N LYS A 456 32.52 6.13 18.62
CA LYS A 456 33.11 5.06 19.44
C LYS A 456 33.55 5.54 20.83
N GLN A 457 34.03 6.77 20.97
CA GLN A 457 34.29 7.39 22.28
C GLN A 457 32.98 7.61 23.06
N LEU A 458 31.90 8.00 22.37
CA LEU A 458 30.55 8.07 22.94
C LEU A 458 29.94 6.68 23.25
N ARG A 459 30.29 5.66 22.46
CA ARG A 459 29.93 4.25 22.70
C ARG A 459 30.59 3.64 23.94
N LEU A 460 31.69 4.22 24.46
CA LEU A 460 32.38 3.75 25.67
C LEU A 460 31.83 4.35 26.96
N THR A 461 31.03 5.40 26.86
CA THR A 461 30.08 5.73 27.91
C THR A 461 28.88 4.78 27.80
N SER A 462 28.16 4.50 28.89
CA SER A 462 27.05 3.54 29.05
C SER A 462 25.81 3.72 28.13
N PHE A 463 25.96 4.39 26.99
CA PHE A 463 24.95 4.91 26.07
C PHE A 463 24.49 3.92 25.00
N PHE A 464 24.98 2.67 25.03
CA PHE A 464 24.59 1.65 24.05
C PHE A 464 23.09 1.30 24.08
N GLU A 465 22.36 1.66 25.14
CA GLU A 465 20.92 1.42 25.23
C GLU A 465 20.07 2.32 24.31
N PHE A 466 20.61 3.43 23.79
CA PHE A 466 19.82 4.42 23.03
C PHE A 466 20.08 4.44 21.52
N ILE A 467 21.13 3.78 21.02
CA ILE A 467 21.42 3.72 19.59
C ILE A 467 20.66 2.53 19.00
N GLN A 468 19.56 2.80 18.32
CA GLN A 468 18.84 1.77 17.56
C GLN A 468 19.73 1.25 16.44
N LEU A 469 19.82 -0.07 16.32
CA LEU A 469 20.32 -0.70 15.09
C LEU A 469 19.40 -0.27 13.95
N GLU A 470 19.94 0.32 12.89
CA GLU A 470 19.19 0.51 11.64
C GLU A 470 19.24 -0.79 10.84
N PRO A 471 18.18 -1.61 10.81
CA PRO A 471 18.25 -2.92 10.13
C PRO A 471 18.41 -2.75 8.61
N ARG A 472 18.11 -1.57 8.07
CA ARG A 472 18.34 -1.21 6.66
C ARG A 472 19.82 -1.10 6.33
N ASP A 473 20.68 -0.73 7.27
CA ASP A 473 22.14 -0.73 7.07
C ASP A 473 22.67 -2.13 6.79
N ALA A 474 22.04 -3.16 7.39
CA ALA A 474 22.34 -4.56 7.09
C ALA A 474 21.79 -5.03 5.72
N LEU A 475 20.96 -4.23 5.06
CA LEU A 475 20.31 -4.53 3.78
C LEU A 475 20.85 -3.70 2.61
N PHE A 476 21.91 -2.91 2.80
CA PHE A 476 22.63 -2.27 1.71
C PHE A 476 23.67 -3.24 1.12
N GLY A 477 23.50 -3.56 -0.16
CA GLY A 477 24.21 -4.62 -0.88
C GLY A 477 23.20 -5.62 -1.44
N GLY A 478 23.14 -5.78 -2.77
CA GLY A 478 22.13 -6.60 -3.42
C GLY A 478 22.04 -8.03 -2.87
N ARG A 479 20.80 -8.58 -2.83
CA ARG A 479 20.43 -9.96 -2.46
C ARG A 479 21.42 -10.68 -1.53
N THR A 480 21.45 -10.32 -0.25
CA THR A 480 22.14 -11.10 0.78
C THR A 480 21.12 -11.86 1.62
N SER A 481 21.13 -13.19 1.48
CA SER A 481 20.54 -14.14 2.43
C SER A 481 21.31 -14.04 3.76
N PRO A 482 20.68 -14.17 4.95
CA PRO A 482 21.34 -13.99 6.25
C PRO A 482 22.30 -15.13 6.66
N ALA A 483 22.89 -15.85 5.71
CA ALA A 483 23.81 -16.95 5.97
C ALA A 483 25.19 -16.67 5.38
N VAL A 484 26.18 -16.43 6.25
CA VAL A 484 27.59 -16.55 5.88
C VAL A 484 27.96 -18.03 5.96
N LEU A 485 28.05 -18.69 4.80
CA LEU A 485 28.65 -20.01 4.67
C LEU A 485 30.17 -19.81 4.62
N TYR A 486 30.82 -20.01 5.77
CA TYR A 486 32.28 -20.11 5.95
C TYR A 486 33.08 -18.80 6.16
N TYR A 487 33.84 -18.76 7.26
CA TYR A 487 34.86 -17.75 7.57
C TYR A 487 36.19 -18.48 7.84
N ASP A 488 37.18 -18.31 6.96
CA ASP A 488 38.52 -18.87 7.11
C ASP A 488 39.39 -17.88 7.91
N MET A 489 39.72 -18.23 9.15
CA MET A 489 40.69 -17.45 9.92
C MET A 489 42.10 -17.75 9.43
N LYS A 490 42.62 -16.92 8.52
CA LYS A 490 44.06 -16.88 8.26
C LYS A 490 44.75 -16.05 9.33
N HIS A 491 45.52 -16.74 10.16
CA HIS A 491 46.37 -16.19 11.20
C HIS A 491 47.35 -15.12 10.67
N THR A 492 47.34 -13.99 11.37
CA THR A 492 48.46 -13.08 11.69
C THR A 492 49.32 -12.53 10.54
N GLY A 493 49.23 -11.21 10.34
CA GLY A 493 50.29 -10.44 9.69
C GLY A 493 49.80 -9.06 9.28
N LEU A 494 49.94 -8.08 10.17
CA LEU A 494 49.85 -6.62 9.98
C LEU A 494 49.60 -6.16 8.53
N THR A 495 48.46 -5.51 8.29
CA THR A 495 48.42 -4.21 7.61
C THR A 495 47.03 -3.59 7.78
N ARG A 496 47.05 -2.29 8.09
CA ARG A 496 45.90 -1.40 8.10
C ARG A 496 45.03 -1.63 6.87
N ASN A 497 43.72 -1.70 7.04
CA ASN A 497 42.82 -0.80 6.33
C ASN A 497 41.48 -0.66 7.08
N VAL A 498 41.23 0.60 7.38
CA VAL A 498 39.97 1.32 7.59
C VAL A 498 38.70 0.54 7.22
N PHE A 499 37.82 0.35 8.21
CA PHE A 499 36.43 0.82 8.20
C PHE A 499 35.99 1.18 9.63
#